data_AF-A0A8S0SQ45-F1
#
_entry.id   AF-A0A8S0SQ45-F1
#
_cell.length_a   1.000
_cell.length_b   1.000
_cell.length_c   1.000
_cell.angle_alpha   90.00
_cell.angle_beta   90.00
_cell.angle_gamma   90.00
#
_symmetry.space_group_name_H-M   'P 1'
#
loop_
_entity.id
_entity.type
_entity.pdbx_description
1 polymer ?
#
loop_
_entity_poly.entity_id
_entity_poly.type
_entity_poly.pdbx_seq_one_letter_code
_entity_poly.pdbx_strand_id
1 'polypeptide(L)'
;MSVCCDLQVDVNGEQVFLVNKQVISYYSGRISKLFSKSNRATRNLKVILHKFPGGAETFELLTRFCYKKGKIHINPISVCNLHCAAHFMEMSKSFSGTQNLIEQTEKLLEGMKFWTWSELLVALKQCQDLLLVAKSSGILEKCLDSLIERLSSCEVSPCPSTSSTDSSEFLSSCDTGNTERMKNSLTWWFEDLGAFDVNLIEMLVKMMISKNFNHSIISRFLFYYQKSRFASATSDEKIKMVEKVVELLYSLDLSTLSYKSLFGILRVALNLNISKCCRNKLESLIGSLLDQATLDNLLIPSSAERTYLYDVDLVLRFLKYFLGKGAFCLPMSRLKKVANLIDLYIAEAAPDPNLKPAKFLALIIALPNSARDSYDRVYHAVDLYLEVHSGLSEEDKMRVCSGINYDKLSSEVANHIAQNIKIPPKLAAEALVSQQCKLKSLLEDTDQPKPVMDSTCSFVERECTRTKNKTHEQIVLYARKLNLSDENKKLKVHLQGMQWRVLELEKVCKKMHTQMTKMMKSRLPNNTTPKSIPRLCS
;
A
#
# COMPACT_ATOMS: atom_id res chain seq x y z
N MET A 1 -39.45 -20.13 53.86
CA MET A 1 -40.17 -20.88 52.81
C MET A 1 -39.14 -21.53 51.92
N SER A 2 -39.11 -22.87 51.86
CA SER A 2 -38.19 -23.63 51.02
C SER A 2 -38.38 -23.22 49.56
N VAL A 3 -37.32 -22.72 48.92
CA VAL A 3 -37.34 -22.44 47.47
C VAL A 3 -37.44 -23.80 46.76
N CYS A 4 -38.66 -24.18 46.38
CA CYS A 4 -38.88 -25.41 45.64
C CYS A 4 -38.33 -25.20 44.22
N CYS A 5 -37.18 -25.77 43.92
CA CYS A 5 -36.63 -25.79 42.57
C CYS A 5 -37.27 -26.96 41.80
N ASP A 6 -38.15 -26.64 40.87
CA ASP A 6 -38.99 -27.58 40.11
C ASP A 6 -38.60 -27.67 38.61
N LEU A 7 -37.53 -26.98 38.21
CA LEU A 7 -37.02 -26.95 36.83
C LEU A 7 -35.50 -27.15 36.80
N GLN A 8 -35.05 -28.10 35.99
CA GLN A 8 -33.64 -28.25 35.61
C GLN A 8 -33.36 -27.53 34.29
N VAL A 9 -32.37 -26.65 34.26
CA VAL A 9 -31.92 -25.96 33.06
C VAL A 9 -30.49 -26.34 32.76
N ASP A 10 -30.29 -27.06 31.67
CA ASP A 10 -29.00 -27.47 31.14
C ASP A 10 -28.52 -26.41 30.15
N VAL A 11 -27.38 -25.78 30.43
CA VAL A 11 -26.83 -24.68 29.63
C VAL A 11 -25.64 -25.20 28.86
N ASN A 12 -25.77 -25.25 27.53
CA ASN A 12 -24.73 -25.71 26.60
C ASN A 12 -24.15 -27.12 26.87
N GLY A 13 -24.76 -27.94 27.75
CA GLY A 13 -24.16 -29.19 28.20
C GLY A 13 -23.00 -29.02 29.18
N GLU A 14 -22.73 -27.79 29.64
CA GLU A 14 -21.64 -27.46 30.57
C GLU A 14 -22.08 -27.62 32.02
N GLN A 15 -23.22 -27.03 32.38
CA GLN A 15 -23.76 -27.04 33.75
C GLN A 15 -25.28 -27.13 33.77
N VAL A 16 -25.81 -27.77 34.81
CA VAL A 16 -27.25 -27.91 35.06
C VAL A 16 -27.64 -27.11 36.30
N PHE A 17 -28.55 -26.16 36.11
CA PHE A 17 -29.08 -25.30 37.15
C PHE A 17 -30.45 -25.80 37.63
N LEU A 18 -30.63 -25.86 38.95
CA LEU A 18 -31.92 -26.13 39.58
C LEU A 18 -32.59 -24.81 39.95
N VAL A 19 -33.65 -24.46 39.22
CA VAL A 19 -34.35 -23.18 39.36
C VAL A 19 -35.84 -23.39 39.61
N ASN A 20 -36.49 -22.34 40.08
CA ASN A 20 -37.93 -22.28 40.24
C ASN A 20 -38.56 -21.81 38.94
N LYS A 21 -39.41 -22.66 38.36
CA LYS A 21 -40.12 -22.43 37.10
C LYS A 21 -40.90 -21.13 37.12
N GLN A 22 -41.63 -20.85 38.20
CA GLN A 22 -42.49 -19.67 38.29
C GLN A 22 -41.66 -18.38 38.28
N VAL A 23 -40.59 -18.34 39.07
CA VAL A 23 -39.67 -17.18 39.14
C VAL A 23 -39.05 -16.92 37.77
N ILE A 24 -38.48 -17.93 37.11
CA ILE A 24 -37.81 -17.72 35.82
C ILE A 24 -38.81 -17.43 34.69
N SER A 25 -39.96 -18.10 34.65
CA SER A 25 -41.01 -17.86 33.63
C SER A 25 -41.62 -16.48 33.74
N TYR A 26 -41.57 -15.86 34.93
CA TYR A 26 -42.03 -14.49 35.12
C TYR A 26 -41.19 -13.49 34.32
N TYR A 27 -39.87 -13.68 34.31
CA TYR A 27 -38.93 -12.78 33.63
C TYR A 27 -38.60 -13.19 32.19
N SER A 28 -38.51 -14.49 31.89
CA SER A 28 -38.16 -14.99 30.56
C SER A 28 -39.41 -15.26 29.71
N GLY A 29 -39.57 -14.48 28.64
CA GLY A 29 -40.60 -14.74 27.62
C GLY A 29 -40.45 -16.11 26.97
N ARG A 30 -39.22 -16.55 26.72
CA ARG A 30 -38.92 -17.83 26.10
C ARG A 30 -39.35 -19.01 26.97
N ILE A 31 -38.98 -19.03 28.25
CA ILE A 31 -39.38 -20.08 29.18
C ILE A 31 -40.89 -20.05 29.45
N SER A 32 -41.48 -18.85 29.57
CA SER A 32 -42.93 -18.68 29.69
C SER A 32 -43.69 -19.32 28.53
N LYS A 33 -43.25 -19.07 27.28
CA LYS A 33 -43.84 -19.65 26.07
C LYS A 33 -43.68 -21.16 25.95
N LEU A 34 -42.54 -21.70 26.41
CA LEU A 34 -42.29 -23.15 26.42
C LEU A 34 -43.30 -23.87 27.32
N PHE A 35 -43.60 -23.29 28.49
CA PHE A 35 -44.47 -23.92 29.47
C PHE A 35 -45.95 -23.52 29.39
N SER A 36 -46.29 -22.43 28.70
CA SER A 36 -47.70 -22.06 28.46
C SER A 36 -48.43 -23.04 27.53
N LYS A 37 -47.67 -23.83 26.76
CA LYS A 37 -48.20 -24.85 25.84
C LYS A 37 -48.26 -26.27 26.45
N SER A 38 -47.73 -26.48 27.65
CA SER A 38 -47.63 -27.81 28.27
C SER A 38 -48.60 -27.95 29.45
N ASN A 39 -49.74 -28.62 29.24
CA ASN A 39 -50.76 -28.87 30.27
C ASN A 39 -50.51 -30.10 31.15
N ARG A 40 -49.36 -30.80 31.02
CA ARG A 40 -49.09 -32.02 31.78
C ARG A 40 -48.27 -31.71 33.03
N ALA A 41 -48.77 -32.14 34.18
CA ALA A 41 -48.05 -32.22 35.46
C ALA A 41 -46.89 -33.23 35.34
N THR A 42 -45.84 -32.86 34.63
CA THR A 42 -44.62 -33.64 34.52
C THR A 42 -43.78 -33.34 35.75
N ARG A 43 -43.67 -34.32 36.67
CA ARG A 43 -42.64 -34.29 37.71
C ARG A 43 -41.29 -34.45 37.00
N ASN A 44 -40.36 -33.52 37.24
CA ASN A 44 -39.03 -33.41 36.62
C ASN A 44 -39.00 -32.72 35.25
N LEU A 45 -39.22 -31.40 35.25
CA LEU A 45 -39.06 -30.57 34.05
C LEU A 45 -37.57 -30.33 33.79
N LYS A 46 -37.11 -30.66 32.58
CA LYS A 46 -35.76 -30.33 32.09
C LYS A 46 -35.86 -29.50 30.81
N VAL A 47 -35.11 -28.40 30.76
CA VAL A 47 -34.94 -27.55 29.57
C VAL A 47 -33.46 -27.55 29.21
N ILE A 48 -33.17 -27.69 27.92
CA ILE A 48 -31.79 -27.62 27.41
C ILE A 48 -31.68 -26.35 26.55
N LEU A 49 -30.78 -25.45 26.95
CA LEU A 49 -30.47 -24.23 26.24
C LEU A 49 -29.21 -24.46 25.42
N HIS A 50 -29.39 -24.74 24.13
CA HIS A 50 -28.28 -24.85 23.19
C HIS A 50 -27.79 -23.48 22.74
N LYS A 51 -26.47 -23.30 22.69
CA LYS A 51 -25.78 -22.05 22.28
C LYS A 51 -26.25 -20.82 23.07
N PHE A 52 -26.44 -20.99 24.38
CA PHE A 52 -26.77 -19.90 25.27
C PHE A 52 -25.60 -18.89 25.34
N PRO A 53 -25.86 -17.58 25.12
CA PRO A 53 -24.81 -16.57 25.11
C PRO A 53 -24.07 -16.45 26.45
N GLY A 54 -22.73 -16.51 26.40
CA GLY A 54 -21.88 -16.37 27.58
C GLY A 54 -21.92 -17.53 28.58
N GLY A 55 -22.49 -18.68 28.18
CA GLY A 55 -22.39 -19.94 28.91
C GLY A 55 -23.06 -19.95 30.29
N ALA A 56 -22.62 -20.90 31.12
CA ALA A 56 -23.18 -21.12 32.46
C ALA A 56 -23.04 -19.90 33.38
N GLU A 57 -21.90 -19.20 33.35
CA GLU A 57 -21.65 -18.01 34.19
C GLU A 57 -22.66 -16.89 33.92
N THR A 58 -22.96 -16.64 32.64
CA THR A 58 -23.94 -15.62 32.25
C THR A 58 -25.36 -16.04 32.65
N PHE A 59 -25.66 -17.34 32.58
CA PHE A 59 -26.94 -17.86 33.05
C PHE A 59 -27.08 -17.72 34.57
N GLU A 60 -26.02 -17.93 35.34
CA GLU A 60 -26.02 -17.68 36.79
C GLU A 60 -26.33 -16.21 37.10
N LEU A 61 -25.69 -15.26 36.40
CA LEU A 61 -25.98 -13.83 36.57
C LEU A 61 -27.44 -13.49 36.23
N LEU A 62 -27.98 -14.09 35.17
CA LEU A 62 -29.37 -13.94 34.75
C LEU A 62 -30.33 -14.50 35.79
N THR A 63 -30.07 -15.68 36.35
CA THR A 63 -30.91 -16.23 37.43
C THR A 63 -30.84 -15.37 38.68
N ARG A 64 -29.66 -14.84 39.03
CA ARG A 64 -29.47 -13.90 40.14
C ARG A 64 -30.34 -12.65 39.96
N PHE A 65 -30.51 -12.16 38.73
CA PHE A 65 -31.44 -11.07 38.42
C PHE A 65 -32.90 -11.44 38.72
N CYS A 66 -33.35 -12.60 38.26
CA CYS A 66 -34.70 -13.07 38.50
C CYS A 66 -35.01 -13.21 40.00
N TYR A 67 -34.09 -13.81 40.77
CA TYR A 67 -34.31 -14.04 42.20
C TYR A 67 -34.14 -12.78 43.06
N LYS A 68 -33.31 -11.81 42.64
CA LYS A 68 -33.15 -10.51 43.32
C LYS A 68 -34.17 -9.46 42.87
N LYS A 69 -35.32 -9.88 42.32
CA LYS A 69 -36.41 -9.00 41.89
C LYS A 69 -35.95 -7.91 40.92
N GLY A 70 -35.12 -8.28 39.96
CA GLY A 70 -34.64 -7.37 38.91
C GLY A 70 -33.48 -6.46 39.34
N LYS A 71 -32.81 -6.71 40.46
CA LYS A 71 -31.65 -5.92 40.92
C LYS A 71 -30.36 -6.73 40.85
N ILE A 72 -29.44 -6.34 39.97
CA ILE A 72 -28.08 -6.89 39.92
C ILE A 72 -27.06 -5.78 39.69
N HIS A 73 -25.83 -6.04 40.11
CA HIS A 73 -24.68 -5.27 39.66
C HIS A 73 -24.16 -5.88 38.35
N ILE A 74 -24.12 -5.06 37.28
CA ILE A 74 -23.63 -5.44 35.96
C ILE A 74 -22.25 -4.81 35.78
N ASN A 75 -21.26 -5.62 35.44
CA ASN A 75 -19.89 -5.15 35.13
C ASN A 75 -19.76 -4.95 33.60
N PRO A 76 -19.06 -3.89 33.11
CA PRO A 76 -18.64 -3.74 31.71
C PRO A 76 -18.11 -5.01 31.06
N ILE A 77 -17.36 -5.84 31.80
CA ILE A 77 -16.82 -7.10 31.27
C ILE A 77 -17.92 -8.14 31.01
N SER A 78 -19.06 -8.10 31.71
CA SER A 78 -20.13 -9.11 31.58
C SER A 78 -21.32 -8.66 30.73
N VAL A 79 -21.38 -7.36 30.40
CA VAL A 79 -22.60 -6.74 29.88
C VAL A 79 -22.98 -7.23 28.48
N CYS A 80 -22.00 -7.46 27.59
CA CYS A 80 -22.26 -7.91 26.22
C CYS A 80 -22.89 -9.30 26.20
N ASN A 81 -22.31 -10.23 26.96
CA ASN A 81 -22.86 -11.58 27.15
C ASN A 81 -24.25 -11.52 27.78
N LEU A 82 -24.41 -10.72 28.84
CA LEU A 82 -25.66 -10.60 29.57
C LEU A 82 -26.79 -10.00 28.72
N HIS A 83 -26.48 -8.99 27.90
CA HIS A 83 -27.44 -8.39 26.98
C HIS A 83 -27.83 -9.38 25.88
N CYS A 84 -26.87 -10.09 25.28
CA CYS A 84 -27.17 -11.15 24.31
C CYS A 84 -28.04 -12.26 24.93
N ALA A 85 -27.74 -12.65 26.17
CA ALA A 85 -28.52 -13.63 26.93
C ALA A 85 -29.93 -13.12 27.24
N ALA A 86 -30.08 -11.85 27.62
CA ALA A 86 -31.38 -11.22 27.89
C ALA A 86 -32.27 -11.21 26.64
N HIS A 87 -31.70 -10.91 25.47
CA HIS A 87 -32.38 -11.03 24.18
C HIS A 87 -32.74 -12.48 23.84
N PHE A 88 -31.79 -13.41 24.02
CA PHE A 88 -32.02 -14.84 23.78
C PHE A 88 -33.17 -15.41 24.62
N MET A 89 -33.32 -14.92 25.85
CA MET A 89 -34.35 -15.33 26.82
C MET A 89 -35.64 -14.51 26.74
N GLU A 90 -35.70 -13.50 25.88
CA GLU A 90 -36.81 -12.56 25.70
C GLU A 90 -37.20 -11.85 27.02
N MET A 91 -36.22 -11.26 27.72
CA MET A 91 -36.41 -10.61 29.02
C MET A 91 -36.79 -9.12 28.92
N SER A 92 -37.83 -8.81 28.13
CA SER A 92 -38.28 -7.44 27.85
C SER A 92 -39.36 -6.91 28.81
N LYS A 93 -39.85 -7.72 29.76
CA LYS A 93 -40.90 -7.30 30.69
C LYS A 93 -40.33 -6.47 31.83
N SER A 94 -40.74 -5.21 31.92
CA SER A 94 -40.43 -4.34 33.07
C SER A 94 -41.32 -4.67 34.27
N PHE A 95 -40.76 -4.52 35.47
CA PHE A 95 -41.49 -4.72 36.73
C PHE A 95 -41.83 -3.36 37.34
N SER A 96 -42.89 -3.29 38.15
CA SER A 96 -43.36 -2.08 38.84
C SER A 96 -42.21 -1.37 39.57
N GLY A 97 -41.65 -0.33 38.94
CA GLY A 97 -40.57 0.52 39.45
C GLY A 97 -39.13 0.10 39.13
N THR A 98 -38.87 -1.01 38.41
CA THR A 98 -37.50 -1.43 38.04
C THR A 98 -37.39 -1.78 36.55
N GLN A 99 -36.35 -1.25 35.90
CA GLN A 99 -35.99 -1.52 34.50
C GLN A 99 -35.81 -3.02 34.23
N ASN A 100 -36.21 -3.48 33.05
CA ASN A 100 -35.97 -4.86 32.63
C ASN A 100 -34.47 -5.10 32.36
N LEU A 101 -34.07 -6.37 32.18
CA LEU A 101 -32.63 -6.69 32.04
C LEU A 101 -32.03 -6.08 30.77
N ILE A 102 -32.79 -6.03 29.67
CA ILE A 102 -32.35 -5.42 28.42
C ILE A 102 -32.09 -3.92 28.64
N GLU A 103 -33.06 -3.19 29.20
CA GLU A 103 -32.94 -1.76 29.54
C GLU A 103 -31.77 -1.46 30.49
N GLN A 104 -31.54 -2.31 31.50
CA GLN A 104 -30.41 -2.14 32.42
C GLN A 104 -29.06 -2.31 31.71
N THR A 105 -28.96 -3.31 30.83
CA THR A 105 -27.74 -3.52 30.04
C THR A 105 -27.54 -2.42 28.98
N GLU A 106 -28.60 -1.93 28.33
CA GLU A 106 -28.54 -0.82 27.38
C GLU A 106 -28.07 0.47 28.05
N LYS A 107 -28.61 0.80 29.22
CA LYS A 107 -28.18 1.95 30.01
C LYS A 107 -26.69 1.88 30.37
N LEU A 108 -26.17 0.69 30.67
CA LEU A 108 -24.74 0.52 30.95
C LEU A 108 -23.89 0.64 29.67
N LEU A 109 -24.40 0.16 28.53
CA LEU A 109 -23.76 0.32 27.21
C LEU A 109 -23.77 1.79 26.74
N GLU A 110 -24.75 2.60 27.11
CA GLU A 110 -24.72 4.06 26.88
C GLU A 110 -23.55 4.73 27.62
N GLY A 111 -23.14 4.18 28.76
CA GLY A 111 -21.98 4.62 29.54
C GLY A 111 -20.61 4.17 28.99
N MET A 112 -20.56 3.53 27.82
CA MET A 112 -19.33 2.95 27.24
C MET A 112 -18.21 3.97 27.00
N LYS A 113 -18.54 5.26 26.85
CA LYS A 113 -17.55 6.35 26.76
C LYS A 113 -16.60 6.38 27.96
N PHE A 114 -17.03 5.93 29.13
CA PHE A 114 -16.24 5.97 30.36
C PHE A 114 -15.47 4.68 30.67
N TRP A 115 -15.62 3.64 29.84
CA TRP A 115 -14.91 2.37 30.07
C TRP A 115 -13.41 2.52 29.84
N THR A 116 -12.61 1.64 30.44
CA THR A 116 -11.19 1.50 30.12
C THR A 116 -10.99 0.86 28.74
N TRP A 117 -9.79 1.01 28.15
CA TRP A 117 -9.45 0.34 26.89
C TRP A 117 -9.54 -1.18 27.00
N SER A 118 -9.04 -1.75 28.10
CA SER A 118 -9.12 -3.18 28.39
C SER A 118 -10.56 -3.70 28.47
N GLU A 119 -11.47 -2.98 29.12
CA GLU A 119 -12.88 -3.37 29.19
C GLU A 119 -13.53 -3.42 27.81
N LEU A 120 -13.21 -2.44 26.94
CA LEU A 120 -13.73 -2.40 25.57
C LEU A 120 -13.20 -3.55 24.71
N LEU A 121 -11.91 -3.89 24.82
CA LEU A 121 -11.32 -5.02 24.11
C LEU A 121 -11.95 -6.35 24.54
N VAL A 122 -12.17 -6.54 25.84
CA VAL A 122 -12.81 -7.75 26.36
C VAL A 122 -14.26 -7.84 25.88
N ALA A 123 -15.00 -6.74 25.88
CA ALA A 123 -16.36 -6.67 25.36
C ALA A 123 -16.44 -7.03 23.86
N LEU A 124 -15.50 -6.54 23.05
CA LEU A 124 -15.39 -6.88 21.63
C LEU A 124 -15.06 -8.36 21.42
N LYS A 125 -14.15 -8.92 22.22
CA LYS A 125 -13.81 -10.33 22.19
C LYS A 125 -15.03 -11.22 22.50
N GLN A 126 -15.84 -10.83 23.47
CA GLN A 126 -17.09 -11.55 23.78
C GLN A 126 -18.12 -11.45 22.64
N CYS A 127 -18.22 -10.29 22.00
CA CYS A 127 -19.09 -10.13 20.83
C CYS A 127 -18.62 -10.98 19.63
N GLN A 128 -17.33 -11.26 19.52
CA GLN A 128 -16.76 -12.13 18.49
C GLN A 128 -17.27 -13.57 18.66
N ASP A 129 -17.25 -14.10 19.88
CA ASP A 129 -17.75 -15.47 20.18
C ASP A 129 -19.27 -15.60 19.95
N LEU A 130 -20.00 -14.48 20.00
CA LEU A 130 -21.46 -14.37 19.89
C LEU A 130 -21.95 -13.63 18.65
N LEU A 131 -21.15 -13.66 17.57
CA LEU A 131 -21.30 -12.78 16.40
C LEU A 131 -22.74 -12.65 15.87
N LEU A 132 -23.50 -13.75 15.80
CA LEU A 132 -24.87 -13.75 15.27
C LEU A 132 -25.84 -12.95 16.14
N VAL A 133 -25.78 -13.14 17.46
CA VAL A 133 -26.69 -12.46 18.40
C VAL A 133 -26.26 -11.02 18.59
N ALA A 134 -24.95 -10.77 18.69
CA ALA A 134 -24.38 -9.42 18.85
C ALA A 134 -24.66 -8.50 17.65
N LYS A 135 -24.74 -9.06 16.43
CA LYS A 135 -25.18 -8.31 15.23
C LYS A 135 -26.66 -7.95 15.30
N SER A 136 -27.52 -8.89 15.70
CA SER A 136 -28.96 -8.65 15.77
C SER A 136 -29.38 -7.62 16.84
N SER A 137 -28.56 -7.47 17.90
CA SER A 137 -28.79 -6.51 18.98
C SER A 137 -28.12 -5.15 18.77
N GLY A 138 -27.28 -4.99 17.74
CA GLY A 138 -26.53 -3.76 17.48
C GLY A 138 -25.43 -3.43 18.51
N ILE A 139 -25.15 -4.32 19.47
CA ILE A 139 -24.08 -4.09 20.47
C ILE A 139 -22.72 -4.00 19.81
N LEU A 140 -22.46 -4.89 18.84
CA LEU A 140 -21.16 -4.97 18.19
C LEU A 140 -20.84 -3.65 17.46
N GLU A 141 -21.84 -3.06 16.80
CA GLU A 141 -21.70 -1.75 16.13
C GLU A 141 -21.41 -0.65 17.16
N LYS A 142 -22.14 -0.61 18.28
CA LYS A 142 -21.88 0.35 19.38
C LYS A 142 -20.46 0.21 19.95
N CYS A 143 -19.98 -1.01 20.15
CA CYS A 143 -18.64 -1.27 20.67
C CYS A 143 -17.55 -0.83 19.69
N LEU A 144 -17.69 -1.21 18.42
CA LEU A 144 -16.78 -0.78 17.37
C LEU A 144 -16.83 0.74 17.20
N ASP A 145 -17.99 1.37 17.37
CA ASP A 145 -18.17 2.82 17.22
C ASP A 145 -17.43 3.57 18.30
N SER A 146 -17.55 3.13 19.55
CA SER A 146 -16.80 3.66 20.68
C SER A 146 -15.30 3.44 20.51
N LEU A 147 -14.89 2.30 19.97
CA LEU A 147 -13.48 2.02 19.69
C LEU A 147 -12.92 3.01 18.66
N ILE A 148 -13.62 3.22 17.55
CA ILE A 148 -13.17 4.17 16.51
C ILE A 148 -13.14 5.59 17.06
N GLU A 149 -14.14 6.03 17.85
CA GLU A 149 -14.14 7.36 18.47
C GLU A 149 -12.89 7.58 19.35
N ARG A 150 -12.45 6.55 20.09
CA ARG A 150 -11.22 6.60 20.90
C ARG A 150 -9.96 6.62 20.05
N LEU A 151 -9.92 5.82 18.97
CA LEU A 151 -8.78 5.84 18.05
C LEU A 151 -8.62 7.22 17.41
N SER A 152 -9.72 7.87 17.03
CA SER A 152 -9.71 9.20 16.42
C SER A 152 -9.31 10.31 17.41
N SER A 153 -9.70 10.21 18.69
CA SER A 153 -9.38 11.23 19.69
C SER A 153 -7.90 11.24 20.09
N CYS A 154 -7.22 10.09 19.99
CA CYS A 154 -5.77 10.00 20.18
C CYS A 154 -4.95 10.68 19.07
N GLU A 155 -5.51 10.95 17.88
CA GLU A 155 -4.79 11.66 16.81
C GLU A 155 -4.58 13.16 17.13
N VAL A 156 -5.35 13.72 18.07
CA VAL A 156 -5.41 15.18 18.34
C VAL A 156 -4.68 15.59 19.62
N SER A 157 -4.38 14.66 20.54
CA SER A 157 -3.64 14.98 21.77
C SER A 157 -2.34 14.16 21.88
N PRO A 158 -1.16 14.79 21.93
CA PRO A 158 0.04 14.13 22.43
C PRO A 158 -0.08 14.06 23.95
N CYS A 159 -0.82 13.09 24.47
CA CYS A 159 -0.89 12.88 25.92
C CYS A 159 0.16 11.85 26.36
N PRO A 160 0.85 12.13 27.48
CA PRO A 160 1.93 11.30 28.00
C PRO A 160 1.37 10.03 28.60
N SER A 161 2.14 8.96 28.44
CA SER A 161 1.90 7.62 28.96
C SER A 161 1.42 7.61 30.42
N THR A 162 0.36 6.85 30.69
CA THR A 162 0.15 6.16 31.96
C THR A 162 0.44 4.67 31.65
N SER A 163 1.23 3.91 32.39
CA SER A 163 1.68 4.02 33.78
C SER A 163 2.85 3.07 34.04
N SER A 164 3.51 3.33 35.18
CA SER A 164 4.34 2.45 36.02
C SER A 164 5.84 2.74 36.07
N THR A 165 6.25 2.86 37.33
CA THR A 165 7.49 3.33 37.92
C THR A 165 8.50 2.18 38.04
N ASP A 166 9.78 2.56 38.12
CA ASP A 166 10.97 1.77 38.47
C ASP A 166 11.64 0.91 37.39
N SER A 167 12.58 1.54 36.68
CA SER A 167 14.01 1.30 36.95
C SER A 167 14.86 2.33 36.22
N SER A 168 15.58 3.12 37.01
CA SER A 168 16.63 4.01 36.58
C SER A 168 17.80 3.21 36.01
N GLU A 169 18.31 3.59 34.84
CA GLU A 169 19.69 4.07 34.70
C GLU A 169 20.09 4.43 33.24
N PHE A 170 20.76 5.58 33.14
CA PHE A 170 21.54 6.14 32.03
C PHE A 170 20.82 6.78 30.82
N LEU A 171 20.72 8.11 30.95
CA LEU A 171 20.62 9.08 29.86
C LEU A 171 21.86 9.02 28.95
N SER A 172 21.63 8.94 27.64
CA SER A 172 22.57 9.43 26.63
C SER A 172 21.79 10.19 25.56
N SER A 173 22.40 11.29 25.14
CA SER A 173 21.85 12.47 24.48
C SER A 173 21.75 12.34 22.94
N CYS A 174 20.96 13.25 22.35
CA CYS A 174 20.98 13.75 20.96
C CYS A 174 20.02 13.11 19.92
N ASP A 175 18.88 13.79 19.71
CA ASP A 175 18.22 14.11 18.42
C ASP A 175 17.92 13.03 17.37
N THR A 176 17.58 11.81 17.78
CA THR A 176 16.98 10.79 16.87
C THR A 176 15.57 10.34 17.30
N GLY A 177 15.12 10.72 18.50
CA GLY A 177 13.93 10.11 19.15
C GLY A 177 12.55 10.62 18.71
N ASN A 178 12.45 11.74 17.98
CA ASN A 178 11.13 12.33 17.70
C ASN A 178 10.33 11.53 16.65
N THR A 179 11.01 10.90 15.68
CA THR A 179 10.34 10.09 14.64
C THR A 179 9.91 8.71 15.16
N GLU A 180 10.64 8.12 16.11
CA GLU A 180 10.26 6.83 16.71
C GLU A 180 9.16 6.98 17.76
N ARG A 181 9.20 8.03 18.60
CA ARG A 181 8.11 8.33 19.55
C ARG A 181 6.78 8.58 18.82
N MET A 182 6.81 9.30 17.70
CA MET A 182 5.60 9.57 16.90
C MET A 182 5.09 8.32 16.16
N LYS A 183 5.99 7.41 15.73
CA LYS A 183 5.61 6.12 15.13
C LYS A 183 4.97 5.19 16.15
N ASN A 184 5.49 5.16 17.37
CA ASN A 184 4.94 4.32 18.45
C ASN A 184 3.60 4.86 18.94
N SER A 185 3.40 6.19 18.97
CA SER A 185 2.11 6.79 19.38
C SER A 185 0.95 6.54 18.41
N LEU A 186 1.22 6.23 17.13
CA LEU A 186 0.18 5.95 16.13
C LEU A 186 -0.10 4.45 15.96
N THR A 187 0.73 3.58 16.54
CA THR A 187 0.67 2.11 16.37
C THR A 187 0.45 1.34 17.66
N TRP A 188 0.31 2.02 18.80
CA TRP A 188 0.14 1.40 20.13
C TRP A 188 -0.99 0.35 20.19
N TRP A 189 -2.07 0.55 19.44
CA TRP A 189 -3.23 -0.34 19.43
C TRP A 189 -3.11 -1.52 18.45
N PHE A 190 -2.06 -1.56 17.62
CA PHE A 190 -1.93 -2.57 16.56
C PHE A 190 -1.83 -3.98 17.13
N GLU A 191 -1.10 -4.16 18.23
CA GLU A 191 -0.90 -5.46 18.86
C GLU A 191 -2.19 -5.96 19.51
N ASP A 192 -2.86 -5.07 20.25
CA ASP A 192 -4.14 -5.33 20.92
C ASP A 192 -5.22 -5.76 19.94
N LEU A 193 -5.40 -5.01 18.84
CA LEU A 193 -6.39 -5.35 17.81
C LEU A 193 -5.91 -6.52 16.94
N GLY A 194 -4.60 -6.76 16.90
CA GLY A 194 -3.99 -7.90 16.25
C GLY A 194 -4.57 -9.22 16.73
N ALA A 195 -5.03 -9.31 17.98
CA ALA A 195 -5.60 -10.52 18.58
C ALA A 195 -7.04 -10.86 18.13
N PHE A 196 -7.69 -10.04 17.31
CA PHE A 196 -9.03 -10.32 16.77
C PHE A 196 -9.07 -11.13 15.47
N ASP A 197 -10.16 -11.87 15.25
CA ASP A 197 -10.34 -12.65 14.01
C ASP A 197 -10.51 -11.76 12.78
N VAL A 198 -10.34 -12.38 11.60
CA VAL A 198 -10.40 -11.69 10.32
C VAL A 198 -11.78 -11.06 10.09
N ASN A 199 -12.86 -11.66 10.60
CA ASN A 199 -14.22 -11.14 10.44
C ASN A 199 -14.43 -9.85 11.22
N LEU A 200 -13.97 -9.79 12.47
CA LEU A 200 -14.08 -8.59 13.30
C LEU A 200 -13.20 -7.47 12.74
N ILE A 201 -12.00 -7.80 12.24
CA ILE A 201 -11.15 -6.83 11.53
C ILE A 201 -11.81 -6.31 10.26
N GLU A 202 -12.45 -7.16 9.47
CA GLU A 202 -13.21 -6.74 8.28
C GLU A 202 -14.30 -5.73 8.65
N MET A 203 -15.08 -6.01 9.70
CA MET A 203 -16.13 -5.12 10.18
C MET A 203 -15.57 -3.79 10.70
N LEU A 204 -14.52 -3.85 11.52
CA LEU A 204 -13.84 -2.68 12.06
C LEU A 204 -13.36 -1.77 10.94
N VAL A 205 -12.61 -2.31 9.97
CA VAL A 205 -12.03 -1.53 8.87
C VAL A 205 -13.11 -0.93 7.99
N LYS A 206 -14.17 -1.67 7.65
CA LYS A 206 -15.31 -1.13 6.89
C LYS A 206 -15.94 0.07 7.60
N MET A 207 -16.06 -0.01 8.93
CA MET A 207 -16.62 1.07 9.72
C MET A 207 -15.67 2.25 9.86
N MET A 208 -14.36 2.01 10.00
CA MET A 208 -13.33 3.06 9.95
C MET A 208 -13.38 3.83 8.64
N ILE A 209 -13.52 3.13 7.50
CA ILE A 209 -13.70 3.77 6.19
C ILE A 209 -14.99 4.60 6.15
N SER A 210 -16.12 4.06 6.63
CA SER A 210 -17.39 4.82 6.67
C SER A 210 -17.33 6.09 7.53
N LYS A 211 -16.43 6.12 8.53
CA LYS A 211 -16.20 7.26 9.43
C LYS A 211 -15.05 8.16 8.96
N ASN A 212 -14.57 8.01 7.72
CA ASN A 212 -13.46 8.77 7.14
C ASN A 212 -12.18 8.72 7.97
N PHE A 213 -11.90 7.58 8.60
CA PHE A 213 -10.64 7.37 9.33
C PHE A 213 -9.45 7.37 8.35
N ASN A 214 -8.27 7.77 8.81
CA ASN A 214 -7.11 7.93 7.93
C ASN A 214 -6.69 6.61 7.25
N HIS A 215 -6.88 6.53 5.92
CA HIS A 215 -6.57 5.36 5.11
C HIS A 215 -5.10 4.91 5.20
N SER A 216 -4.16 5.83 5.47
CA SER A 216 -2.74 5.50 5.70
C SER A 216 -2.52 4.68 6.97
N ILE A 217 -3.26 4.99 8.04
CA ILE A 217 -3.15 4.23 9.29
C ILE A 217 -3.82 2.87 9.13
N ILE A 218 -4.99 2.83 8.48
CA ILE A 218 -5.68 1.56 8.18
C ILE A 218 -4.78 0.64 7.35
N SER A 219 -4.16 1.14 6.28
CA SER A 219 -3.30 0.31 5.44
C SER A 219 -2.08 -0.22 6.21
N ARG A 220 -1.44 0.63 7.04
CA ARG A 220 -0.36 0.21 7.94
C ARG A 220 -0.80 -0.87 8.93
N PHE A 221 -1.98 -0.72 9.52
CA PHE A 221 -2.56 -1.72 10.41
C PHE A 221 -2.81 -3.04 9.69
N LEU A 222 -3.38 -3.01 8.49
CA LEU A 222 -3.63 -4.21 7.68
C LEU A 222 -2.33 -4.95 7.32
N PHE A 223 -1.27 -4.22 6.96
CA PHE A 223 0.04 -4.83 6.72
C PHE A 223 0.65 -5.42 8.00
N TYR A 224 0.49 -4.76 9.14
CA TYR A 224 0.92 -5.29 10.43
C TYR A 224 0.13 -6.56 10.78
N TYR A 225 -1.21 -6.52 10.69
CA TYR A 225 -2.11 -7.62 11.00
C TYR A 225 -1.79 -8.87 10.18
N GLN A 226 -1.58 -8.69 8.87
CA GLN A 226 -1.16 -9.76 7.99
C GLN A 226 0.19 -10.34 8.45
N LYS A 227 1.20 -9.52 8.74
CA LYS A 227 2.50 -10.04 9.19
C LYS A 227 2.45 -10.76 10.54
N SER A 228 1.76 -10.19 11.53
CA SER A 228 1.74 -10.71 12.90
C SER A 228 1.00 -12.04 13.00
N ARG A 229 -0.14 -12.17 12.30
CA ARG A 229 -0.95 -13.40 12.31
C ARG A 229 -0.41 -14.49 11.42
N PHE A 230 0.39 -14.15 10.42
CA PHE A 230 0.96 -15.15 9.51
C PHE A 230 1.89 -16.16 10.19
N ALA A 231 2.55 -15.78 11.29
CA ALA A 231 3.50 -16.66 11.98
C ALA A 231 2.82 -17.87 12.64
N SER A 232 1.60 -17.70 13.16
CA SER A 232 0.88 -18.72 13.93
C SER A 232 -0.25 -19.41 13.17
N ALA A 233 -0.59 -18.95 11.96
CA ALA A 233 -1.76 -19.42 11.20
C ALA A 233 -1.49 -20.68 10.35
N THR A 234 -2.53 -21.51 10.21
CA THR A 234 -2.59 -22.63 9.26
C THR A 234 -2.65 -22.14 7.80
N SER A 235 -2.43 -23.02 6.82
CA SER A 235 -2.48 -22.65 5.39
C SER A 235 -3.84 -22.08 4.98
N ASP A 236 -4.94 -22.67 5.44
CA ASP A 236 -6.30 -22.22 5.09
C ASP A 236 -6.63 -20.86 5.70
N GLU A 237 -6.17 -20.62 6.93
CA GLU A 237 -6.32 -19.31 7.59
C GLU A 237 -5.49 -18.24 6.90
N LYS A 238 -4.26 -18.57 6.47
CA LYS A 238 -3.40 -17.67 5.68
C LYS A 238 -4.07 -17.25 4.38
N ILE A 239 -4.71 -18.19 3.67
CA ILE A 239 -5.45 -17.89 2.43
C ILE A 239 -6.59 -16.91 2.74
N LYS A 240 -7.49 -17.25 3.67
CA LYS A 240 -8.63 -16.40 4.04
C LYS A 240 -8.19 -15.01 4.47
N MET A 241 -7.11 -14.93 5.26
CA MET A 241 -6.57 -13.66 5.73
C MET A 241 -6.02 -12.80 4.59
N VAL A 242 -5.22 -13.37 3.68
CA VAL A 242 -4.70 -12.61 2.52
C VAL A 242 -5.86 -12.13 1.65
N GLU A 243 -6.84 -12.98 1.38
CA GLU A 243 -7.99 -12.58 0.57
C GLU A 243 -8.76 -11.41 1.17
N LYS A 244 -9.02 -11.46 2.48
CA LYS A 244 -9.71 -10.38 3.18
C LYS A 244 -8.87 -9.12 3.31
N VAL A 245 -7.58 -9.24 3.63
CA VAL A 245 -6.68 -8.08 3.70
C VAL A 245 -6.57 -7.39 2.33
N VAL A 246 -6.41 -8.15 1.25
CA VAL A 246 -6.38 -7.59 -0.12
C VAL A 246 -7.73 -6.95 -0.48
N GLU A 247 -8.85 -7.56 -0.11
CA GLU A 247 -10.18 -6.97 -0.30
C GLU A 247 -10.32 -5.62 0.41
N LEU A 248 -9.86 -5.53 1.67
CA LEU A 248 -9.90 -4.31 2.46
C LEU A 248 -8.95 -3.24 1.92
N LEU A 249 -7.71 -3.62 1.55
CA LEU A 249 -6.74 -2.70 0.94
C LEU A 249 -7.25 -2.13 -0.39
N TYR A 250 -8.01 -2.93 -1.15
CA TYR A 250 -8.62 -2.49 -2.41
C TYR A 250 -9.72 -1.43 -2.22
N SER A 251 -10.31 -1.35 -1.02
CA SER A 251 -11.29 -0.32 -0.67
C SER A 251 -10.66 0.99 -0.18
N LEU A 252 -9.33 1.05 -0.01
CA LEU A 252 -8.62 2.24 0.46
C LEU A 252 -8.08 3.09 -0.69
N ASP A 253 -7.69 4.33 -0.37
CA ASP A 253 -7.01 5.20 -1.31
C ASP A 253 -5.64 4.65 -1.69
N LEU A 254 -5.44 4.45 -3.00
CA LEU A 254 -4.21 3.87 -3.56
C LEU A 254 -2.95 4.65 -3.16
N SER A 255 -3.04 5.98 -3.03
CA SER A 255 -1.92 6.86 -2.66
C SER A 255 -1.36 6.59 -1.26
N THR A 256 -2.14 5.93 -0.40
CA THR A 256 -1.74 5.62 0.98
C THR A 256 -1.03 4.28 1.12
N LEU A 257 -1.09 3.43 0.09
CA LEU A 257 -0.57 2.08 0.15
C LEU A 257 0.95 2.06 -0.07
N SER A 258 1.64 1.26 0.75
CA SER A 258 3.07 1.01 0.55
C SER A 258 3.28 -0.08 -0.50
N TYR A 259 3.89 0.28 -1.64
CA TYR A 259 4.23 -0.69 -2.69
C TYR A 259 5.12 -1.83 -2.15
N LYS A 260 6.07 -1.54 -1.26
CA LYS A 260 6.95 -2.54 -0.63
C LYS A 260 6.15 -3.61 0.12
N SER A 261 5.14 -3.18 0.88
CA SER A 261 4.28 -4.09 1.61
C SER A 261 3.36 -4.89 0.68
N LEU A 262 2.87 -4.28 -0.41
CA LEU A 262 2.08 -5.01 -1.43
C LEU A 262 2.90 -6.10 -2.12
N PHE A 263 4.16 -5.84 -2.47
CA PHE A 263 5.08 -6.87 -2.98
C PHE A 263 5.40 -7.93 -1.91
N GLY A 264 5.45 -7.55 -0.63
CA GLY A 264 5.52 -8.49 0.49
C GLY A 264 4.33 -9.45 0.51
N ILE A 265 3.10 -8.94 0.38
CA ILE A 265 1.89 -9.76 0.29
C ILE A 265 1.93 -10.64 -0.97
N LEU A 266 2.36 -10.09 -2.11
CA LEU A 266 2.47 -10.85 -3.36
C LEU A 266 3.39 -12.07 -3.22
N ARG A 267 4.59 -11.89 -2.64
CA ARG A 267 5.53 -12.99 -2.43
C ARG A 267 4.93 -14.11 -1.58
N VAL A 268 4.11 -13.76 -0.60
CA VAL A 268 3.37 -14.72 0.21
C VAL A 268 2.23 -15.37 -0.59
N ALA A 269 1.45 -14.56 -1.31
CA ALA A 269 0.31 -14.99 -2.11
C ALA A 269 0.68 -15.91 -3.27
N LEU A 270 1.87 -15.78 -3.86
CA LEU A 270 2.35 -16.66 -4.93
C LEU A 270 2.57 -18.10 -4.46
N ASN A 271 2.87 -18.29 -3.17
CA ASN A 271 3.03 -19.61 -2.54
C ASN A 271 1.70 -20.16 -1.98
N LEU A 272 0.61 -19.42 -2.12
CA LEU A 272 -0.72 -19.78 -1.61
C LEU A 272 -1.72 -19.92 -2.76
N ASN A 273 -2.66 -20.85 -2.61
CA ASN A 273 -3.75 -21.04 -3.56
C ASN A 273 -4.88 -20.03 -3.33
N ILE A 274 -4.57 -18.72 -3.38
CA ILE A 274 -5.56 -17.65 -3.28
C ILE A 274 -6.45 -17.62 -4.52
N SER A 275 -7.69 -17.14 -4.36
CA SER A 275 -8.63 -17.00 -5.47
C SER A 275 -8.10 -16.08 -6.57
N LYS A 276 -8.52 -16.39 -7.81
CA LYS A 276 -8.20 -15.57 -8.99
C LYS A 276 -8.67 -14.12 -8.84
N CYS A 277 -9.83 -13.91 -8.20
CA CYS A 277 -10.36 -12.57 -7.92
C CYS A 277 -9.42 -11.77 -7.02
N CYS A 278 -8.98 -12.37 -5.90
CA CYS A 278 -8.01 -11.75 -4.99
C CYS A 278 -6.69 -11.44 -5.71
N ARG A 279 -6.17 -12.40 -6.48
CA ARG A 279 -4.93 -12.22 -7.25
C ARG A 279 -5.02 -11.03 -8.21
N ASN A 280 -6.10 -10.93 -8.99
CA ASN A 280 -6.32 -9.82 -9.90
C ASN A 280 -6.40 -8.46 -9.18
N LYS A 281 -7.06 -8.40 -8.01
CA LYS A 281 -7.11 -7.17 -7.19
C LYS A 281 -5.71 -6.78 -6.72
N LEU A 282 -4.93 -7.73 -6.19
CA LEU A 282 -3.56 -7.47 -5.75
C LEU A 282 -2.66 -7.01 -6.90
N GLU A 283 -2.72 -7.69 -8.04
CA GLU A 283 -1.97 -7.30 -9.25
C GLU A 283 -2.38 -5.92 -9.75
N SER A 284 -3.67 -5.57 -9.66
CA SER A 284 -4.17 -4.24 -10.02
C SER A 284 -3.65 -3.15 -9.09
N LEU A 285 -3.59 -3.40 -7.77
CA LEU A 285 -3.02 -2.45 -6.81
C LEU A 285 -1.53 -2.21 -7.09
N ILE A 286 -0.78 -3.29 -7.30
CA ILE A 286 0.66 -3.22 -7.59
C ILE A 286 0.91 -2.53 -8.93
N GLY A 287 0.21 -2.93 -9.99
CA GLY A 287 0.33 -2.32 -11.31
C GLY A 287 0.04 -0.82 -11.28
N SER A 288 -0.95 -0.38 -10.50
CA SER A 288 -1.29 1.05 -10.38
C SER A 288 -0.21 1.89 -9.67
N LEU A 289 0.69 1.25 -8.92
CA LEU A 289 1.81 1.87 -8.17
C LEU A 289 3.19 1.51 -8.75
N LEU A 290 3.23 1.02 -9.99
CA LEU A 290 4.45 0.52 -10.62
C LEU A 290 5.55 1.59 -10.77
N ASP A 291 5.18 2.87 -10.83
CA ASP A 291 6.11 4.01 -10.88
C ASP A 291 6.92 4.21 -9.58
N GLN A 292 6.52 3.57 -8.49
CA GLN A 292 7.25 3.57 -7.22
C GLN A 292 8.12 2.33 -7.02
N ALA A 293 7.97 1.32 -7.88
CA ALA A 293 8.68 0.04 -7.75
C ALA A 293 10.16 0.15 -8.15
N THR A 294 10.97 -0.76 -7.60
CA THR A 294 12.37 -0.97 -8.00
C THR A 294 12.53 -2.28 -8.76
N LEU A 295 13.64 -2.43 -9.51
CA LEU A 295 13.95 -3.62 -10.29
C LEU A 295 13.81 -4.91 -9.47
N ASP A 296 14.39 -4.95 -8.26
CA ASP A 296 14.33 -6.11 -7.36
C ASP A 296 12.90 -6.58 -7.01
N ASN A 297 11.91 -5.70 -7.11
CA ASN A 297 10.51 -6.09 -6.89
C ASN A 297 9.93 -6.85 -8.09
N LEU A 298 10.41 -6.57 -9.30
CA LEU A 298 9.96 -7.20 -10.55
C LEU A 298 10.68 -8.52 -10.82
N LEU A 299 11.85 -8.75 -10.20
CA LEU A 299 12.62 -10.00 -10.29
C LEU A 299 11.95 -11.11 -9.47
N ILE A 300 10.76 -11.52 -9.90
CA ILE A 300 9.97 -12.58 -9.29
C ILE A 300 10.27 -13.88 -10.04
N PRO A 301 10.76 -14.93 -9.35
CA PRO A 301 11.04 -16.21 -9.98
C PRO A 301 9.79 -16.81 -10.64
N SER A 302 9.97 -17.49 -11.76
CA SER A 302 8.88 -18.25 -12.37
C SER A 302 8.46 -19.42 -11.47
N SER A 303 7.20 -19.85 -11.59
CA SER A 303 6.72 -21.07 -10.92
C SER A 303 7.58 -22.28 -11.34
N ALA A 304 7.84 -23.22 -10.43
CA ALA A 304 8.71 -24.38 -10.66
C ALA A 304 8.38 -25.25 -11.90
N GLU A 305 7.15 -25.16 -12.43
CA GLU A 305 6.73 -25.84 -13.65
C GLU A 305 7.23 -25.17 -14.94
N ARG A 306 7.72 -23.93 -14.87
CA ARG A 306 8.16 -23.14 -16.02
C ARG A 306 9.68 -23.06 -16.06
N THR A 307 10.23 -23.08 -17.27
CA THR A 307 11.68 -23.06 -17.51
C THR A 307 12.30 -21.66 -17.49
N TYR A 308 11.49 -20.59 -17.46
CA TYR A 308 11.99 -19.21 -17.43
C TYR A 308 12.56 -18.85 -16.06
N LEU A 309 13.56 -17.96 -16.02
CA LEU A 309 14.12 -17.45 -14.76
C LEU A 309 13.12 -16.55 -14.01
N TYR A 310 12.41 -15.67 -14.74
CA TYR A 310 11.48 -14.70 -14.17
C TYR A 310 10.04 -14.85 -14.70
N ASP A 311 9.04 -14.46 -13.89
CA ASP A 311 7.64 -14.40 -14.31
C ASP A 311 7.36 -13.13 -15.14
N VAL A 312 7.71 -13.19 -16.42
CA VAL A 312 7.42 -12.13 -17.40
C VAL A 312 5.92 -11.89 -17.58
N ASP A 313 5.08 -12.92 -17.43
CA ASP A 313 3.63 -12.78 -17.60
C ASP A 313 3.04 -11.90 -16.50
N LEU A 314 3.56 -12.02 -15.27
CA LEU A 314 3.17 -11.16 -14.14
C LEU A 314 3.55 -9.69 -14.36
N VAL A 315 4.77 -9.42 -14.86
CA VAL A 315 5.20 -8.05 -15.18
C VAL A 315 4.34 -7.44 -16.29
N LEU A 316 4.02 -8.21 -17.33
CA LEU A 316 3.09 -7.78 -18.38
C LEU A 316 1.68 -7.48 -17.82
N ARG A 317 1.20 -8.25 -16.83
CA ARG A 317 -0.07 -7.95 -16.14
C ARG A 317 0.02 -6.65 -15.33
N PHE A 318 1.12 -6.39 -14.62
CA PHE A 318 1.31 -5.12 -13.93
C PHE A 318 1.29 -3.93 -14.90
N LEU A 319 1.97 -4.05 -16.05
CA LEU A 319 1.96 -3.02 -17.07
C LEU A 319 0.57 -2.79 -17.65
N LYS A 320 -0.20 -3.85 -17.89
CA LYS A 320 -1.59 -3.74 -18.32
C LYS A 320 -2.45 -2.96 -17.31
N TYR A 321 -2.29 -3.23 -16.01
CA TYR A 321 -3.01 -2.49 -14.97
C TYR A 321 -2.52 -1.04 -14.82
N PHE A 322 -1.20 -0.81 -14.91
CA PHE A 322 -0.61 0.54 -14.89
C PHE A 322 -1.18 1.42 -16.00
N LEU A 323 -1.25 0.89 -17.23
CA LEU A 323 -1.75 1.60 -18.39
C LEU A 323 -3.28 1.75 -18.39
N GLY A 324 -3.99 0.87 -17.69
CA GLY A 324 -5.40 1.02 -17.31
C GLY A 324 -6.30 1.64 -18.38
N LYS A 325 -6.88 2.81 -18.07
CA LYS A 325 -7.80 3.59 -18.93
C LYS A 325 -7.16 4.24 -20.17
N GLY A 326 -5.88 3.97 -20.43
CA GLY A 326 -5.12 4.48 -21.58
C GLY A 326 -3.89 5.29 -21.15
N ALA A 327 -2.79 5.12 -21.89
CA ALA A 327 -1.50 5.74 -21.58
C ALA A 327 -1.53 7.29 -21.57
N PHE A 328 -2.47 7.91 -22.27
CA PHE A 328 -2.63 9.37 -22.37
C PHE A 328 -3.21 10.01 -21.12
N CYS A 329 -3.79 9.23 -20.21
CA CYS A 329 -4.36 9.74 -18.95
C CYS A 329 -3.33 9.79 -17.81
N LEU A 330 -2.11 9.28 -18.02
CA LEU A 330 -1.07 9.23 -17.00
C LEU A 330 -0.15 10.45 -17.09
N PRO A 331 0.29 11.01 -15.96
CA PRO A 331 1.35 12.01 -15.95
C PRO A 331 2.60 11.45 -16.63
N MET A 332 3.17 12.22 -17.57
CA MET A 332 4.34 11.81 -18.35
C MET A 332 5.52 11.43 -17.46
N SER A 333 5.68 12.08 -16.30
CA SER A 333 6.73 11.76 -15.32
C SER A 333 6.61 10.34 -14.76
N ARG A 334 5.40 9.84 -14.49
CA ARG A 334 5.15 8.47 -14.03
C ARG A 334 5.41 7.47 -15.15
N LEU A 335 4.92 7.79 -16.36
CA LEU A 335 5.08 6.94 -17.53
C LEU A 335 6.57 6.74 -17.89
N LYS A 336 7.38 7.81 -17.86
CA LYS A 336 8.83 7.75 -18.07
C LYS A 336 9.56 6.94 -16.99
N LYS A 337 9.17 7.10 -15.72
CA LYS A 337 9.73 6.29 -14.62
C LYS A 337 9.48 4.79 -14.83
N VAL A 338 8.26 4.41 -15.19
CA VAL A 338 7.92 3.01 -15.49
C VAL A 338 8.66 2.52 -16.72
N ALA A 339 8.79 3.34 -17.78
CA ALA A 339 9.57 2.96 -18.96
C ALA A 339 11.03 2.65 -18.61
N ASN A 340 11.69 3.51 -17.83
CA ASN A 340 13.05 3.26 -17.36
C ASN A 340 13.16 1.97 -16.53
N LEU A 341 12.17 1.70 -15.66
CA LEU A 341 12.13 0.47 -14.85
C LEU A 341 11.98 -0.78 -15.73
N ILE A 342 11.10 -0.73 -16.73
CA ILE A 342 10.89 -1.84 -17.66
C ILE A 342 12.10 -2.05 -18.56
N ASP A 343 12.77 -0.99 -19.01
CA ASP A 343 13.98 -1.13 -19.82
C ASP A 343 15.12 -1.80 -19.03
N LEU A 344 15.22 -1.53 -17.71
CA LEU A 344 16.12 -2.28 -16.81
C LEU A 344 15.71 -3.75 -16.69
N TYR A 345 14.41 -4.02 -16.55
CA TYR A 345 13.89 -5.38 -16.47
C TYR A 345 14.10 -6.18 -17.77
N ILE A 346 13.92 -5.55 -18.95
CA ILE A 346 14.18 -6.17 -20.25
C ILE A 346 15.66 -6.53 -20.37
N ALA A 347 16.56 -5.66 -19.93
CA ALA A 347 18.00 -5.93 -19.93
C ALA A 347 18.37 -7.11 -19.01
N GLU A 348 17.72 -7.23 -17.85
CA GLU A 348 17.93 -8.36 -16.92
C GLU A 348 17.30 -9.67 -17.42
N ALA A 349 16.19 -9.59 -18.15
CA ALA A 349 15.50 -10.77 -18.70
C ALA A 349 16.12 -11.27 -20.02
N ALA A 350 16.83 -10.41 -20.76
CA ALA A 350 17.43 -10.74 -22.06
C ALA A 350 18.39 -11.95 -22.04
N PRO A 351 19.21 -12.17 -21.00
CA PRO A 351 20.13 -13.31 -20.93
C PRO A 351 19.47 -14.65 -20.63
N ASP A 352 18.16 -14.71 -20.37
CA ASP A 352 17.46 -15.97 -20.09
C ASP A 352 17.31 -16.80 -21.38
N PRO A 353 18.00 -17.95 -21.52
CA PRO A 353 17.97 -18.76 -22.75
C PRO A 353 16.61 -19.42 -23.00
N ASN A 354 15.73 -19.47 -21.99
CA ASN A 354 14.41 -20.05 -22.11
C ASN A 354 13.36 -19.01 -22.53
N LEU A 355 13.68 -17.71 -22.51
CA LEU A 355 12.73 -16.64 -22.80
C LEU A 355 12.32 -16.63 -24.28
N LYS A 356 11.03 -16.87 -24.54
CA LYS A 356 10.50 -16.93 -25.92
C LYS A 356 10.49 -15.53 -26.59
N PRO A 357 10.76 -15.44 -27.91
CA PRO A 357 10.78 -14.18 -28.66
C PRO A 357 9.49 -13.38 -28.55
N ALA A 358 8.33 -14.05 -28.58
CA ALA A 358 7.03 -13.39 -28.47
C ALA A 358 6.84 -12.66 -27.13
N LYS A 359 7.36 -13.22 -26.03
CA LYS A 359 7.27 -12.59 -24.70
C LYS A 359 8.26 -11.44 -24.55
N PHE A 360 9.48 -11.63 -25.07
CA PHE A 360 10.49 -10.58 -25.09
C PHE A 360 10.03 -9.37 -25.90
N LEU A 361 9.47 -9.60 -27.10
CA LEU A 361 8.85 -8.56 -27.91
C LEU A 361 7.69 -7.87 -27.17
N ALA A 362 6.83 -8.64 -26.50
CA ALA A 362 5.70 -8.08 -25.74
C ALA A 362 6.17 -7.08 -24.66
N LEU A 363 7.31 -7.31 -24.00
CA LEU A 363 7.88 -6.35 -23.04
C LEU A 363 8.35 -5.06 -23.72
N ILE A 364 9.03 -5.17 -24.86
CA ILE A 364 9.55 -4.02 -25.61
C ILE A 364 8.40 -3.08 -26.03
N ILE A 365 7.33 -3.65 -26.58
CA ILE A 365 6.19 -2.91 -27.13
C ILE A 365 5.09 -2.60 -26.10
N ALA A 366 5.24 -3.04 -24.84
CA ALA A 366 4.19 -2.88 -23.82
C ALA A 366 3.86 -1.40 -23.53
N LEU A 367 4.84 -0.50 -23.67
CA LEU A 367 4.70 0.93 -23.40
C LEU A 367 4.73 1.74 -24.69
N PRO A 368 3.99 2.86 -24.77
CA PRO A 368 3.97 3.69 -25.97
C PRO A 368 5.32 4.37 -26.22
N ASN A 369 5.60 4.69 -27.49
CA ASN A 369 6.86 5.35 -27.88
C ASN A 369 7.09 6.68 -27.15
N SER A 370 6.04 7.38 -26.74
CA SER A 370 6.13 8.64 -25.99
C SER A 370 6.68 8.46 -24.57
N ALA A 371 6.62 7.26 -24.01
CA ALA A 371 7.13 6.94 -22.68
C ALA A 371 8.66 6.96 -22.58
N ARG A 372 9.34 6.78 -23.72
CA ARG A 372 10.80 6.66 -23.80
C ARG A 372 11.41 7.88 -24.47
N ASP A 373 12.46 8.42 -23.84
CA ASP A 373 13.28 9.48 -24.43
C ASP A 373 14.36 8.91 -25.36
N SER A 374 14.86 7.71 -25.04
CA SER A 374 15.81 6.97 -25.87
C SER A 374 15.48 5.49 -25.90
N TYR A 375 15.88 4.79 -26.97
CA TYR A 375 15.75 3.33 -27.10
C TYR A 375 17.09 2.58 -26.94
N ASP A 376 18.15 3.27 -26.55
CA ASP A 376 19.51 2.73 -26.45
C ASP A 376 19.59 1.51 -25.51
N ARG A 377 18.99 1.59 -24.33
CA ARG A 377 18.94 0.46 -23.37
C ARG A 377 18.18 -0.74 -23.93
N VAL A 378 17.05 -0.47 -24.59
CA VAL A 378 16.24 -1.52 -25.23
C VAL A 378 17.05 -2.20 -26.33
N TYR A 379 17.78 -1.42 -27.13
CA TYR A 379 18.67 -1.96 -28.15
C TYR A 379 19.75 -2.87 -27.55
N HIS A 380 20.46 -2.43 -26.50
CA HIS A 380 21.48 -3.25 -25.86
C HIS A 380 20.89 -4.56 -25.30
N ALA A 381 19.68 -4.52 -24.74
CA ALA A 381 18.99 -5.73 -24.31
C ALA A 381 18.62 -6.64 -25.49
N VAL A 382 18.19 -6.08 -26.63
CA VAL A 382 17.92 -6.85 -27.85
C VAL A 382 19.18 -7.51 -28.40
N ASP A 383 20.30 -6.78 -28.46
CA ASP A 383 21.59 -7.31 -28.92
C ASP A 383 22.05 -8.49 -28.04
N LEU A 384 21.95 -8.33 -26.72
CA LEU A 384 22.24 -9.38 -25.76
C LEU A 384 21.29 -10.59 -25.90
N TYR A 385 20.00 -10.34 -26.11
CA TYR A 385 19.02 -11.40 -26.34
C TYR A 385 19.36 -12.19 -27.62
N LEU A 386 19.70 -11.52 -28.71
CA LEU A 386 20.12 -12.15 -29.97
C LEU A 386 21.43 -12.94 -29.83
N GLU A 387 22.33 -12.51 -28.95
CA GLU A 387 23.55 -13.23 -28.64
C GLU A 387 23.28 -14.57 -27.95
N VAL A 388 22.41 -14.56 -26.93
CA VAL A 388 22.04 -15.77 -26.19
C VAL A 388 21.16 -16.70 -27.04
N HIS A 389 20.34 -16.14 -27.93
CA HIS A 389 19.41 -16.88 -28.79
C HIS A 389 19.91 -16.96 -30.24
N SER A 390 21.14 -17.47 -30.43
CA SER A 390 21.75 -17.60 -31.76
C SER A 390 20.97 -18.48 -32.75
N GLY A 391 20.13 -19.39 -32.25
CA GLY A 391 19.29 -20.29 -33.04
C GLY A 391 17.95 -19.71 -33.54
N LEU A 392 17.70 -18.41 -33.38
CA LEU A 392 16.43 -17.80 -33.82
C LEU A 392 16.28 -17.75 -35.34
N SER A 393 15.03 -17.89 -35.79
CA SER A 393 14.66 -17.69 -37.19
C SER A 393 14.86 -16.23 -37.61
N GLU A 394 15.12 -15.98 -38.89
CA GLU A 394 15.24 -14.61 -39.42
C GLU A 394 13.94 -13.80 -39.23
N GLU A 395 12.77 -14.47 -39.24
CA GLU A 395 11.49 -13.84 -38.93
C GLU A 395 11.43 -13.34 -37.48
N ASP A 396 11.87 -14.16 -36.53
CA ASP A 396 11.83 -13.79 -35.11
C ASP A 396 12.86 -12.72 -34.78
N LYS A 397 14.05 -12.76 -35.40
CA LYS A 397 15.03 -11.66 -35.33
C LYS A 397 14.43 -10.36 -35.84
N MET A 398 13.74 -10.40 -36.98
CA MET A 398 13.05 -9.24 -37.55
C MET A 398 11.95 -8.73 -36.62
N ARG A 399 11.13 -9.61 -36.05
CA ARG A 399 10.06 -9.25 -35.10
C ARG A 399 10.62 -8.55 -33.85
N VAL A 400 11.62 -9.14 -33.20
CA VAL A 400 12.21 -8.56 -31.98
C VAL A 400 12.87 -7.21 -32.27
N CYS A 401 13.64 -7.11 -33.36
CA CYS A 401 14.31 -5.86 -33.75
C CYS A 401 13.31 -4.77 -34.20
N SER A 402 12.14 -5.14 -34.73
CA SER A 402 11.11 -4.17 -35.13
C SER A 402 10.47 -3.41 -33.96
N GLY A 403 10.62 -3.89 -32.72
CA GLY A 403 10.12 -3.20 -31.53
C GLY A 403 10.91 -1.94 -31.14
N ILE A 404 12.08 -1.72 -31.75
CA ILE A 404 12.95 -0.57 -31.47
C ILE A 404 12.49 0.64 -32.31
N ASN A 405 12.33 1.80 -31.67
CA ASN A 405 12.13 3.05 -32.38
C ASN A 405 13.48 3.66 -32.78
N TYR A 406 13.84 3.50 -34.05
CA TYR A 406 15.11 3.98 -34.60
C TYR A 406 15.25 5.51 -34.65
N ASP A 407 14.15 6.27 -34.55
CA ASP A 407 14.19 7.73 -34.48
C ASP A 407 14.64 8.23 -33.10
N LYS A 408 14.60 7.39 -32.07
CA LYS A 408 14.98 7.74 -30.70
C LYS A 408 16.30 7.10 -30.24
N LEU A 409 17.14 6.70 -31.19
CA LEU A 409 18.47 6.19 -30.90
C LEU A 409 19.52 7.32 -30.89
N SER A 410 20.55 7.14 -30.07
CA SER A 410 21.78 7.94 -30.15
C SER A 410 22.61 7.59 -31.39
N SER A 411 23.49 8.50 -31.79
CA SER A 411 24.40 8.29 -32.94
C SER A 411 25.36 7.13 -32.73
N GLU A 412 25.79 6.90 -31.48
CA GLU A 412 26.69 5.79 -31.11
C GLU A 412 25.99 4.44 -31.32
N VAL A 413 24.75 4.32 -30.84
CA VAL A 413 23.94 3.10 -31.00
C VAL A 413 23.57 2.85 -32.47
N ALA A 414 23.21 3.89 -33.23
CA ALA A 414 22.91 3.75 -34.66
C ALA A 414 24.12 3.24 -35.46
N ASN A 415 25.33 3.71 -35.12
CA ASN A 415 26.57 3.19 -35.72
C ASN A 415 26.83 1.74 -35.32
N HIS A 416 26.57 1.38 -34.05
CA HIS A 416 26.71 -0.01 -33.59
C HIS A 416 25.75 -0.95 -34.34
N ILE A 417 24.50 -0.51 -34.56
CA ILE A 417 23.50 -1.26 -35.33
C ILE A 417 23.98 -1.51 -36.76
N ALA A 418 24.57 -0.51 -37.41
CA ALA A 418 25.07 -0.63 -38.78
C ALA A 418 26.22 -1.64 -38.93
N GLN A 419 26.97 -1.88 -37.85
CA GLN A 419 28.10 -2.82 -37.81
C GLN A 419 27.68 -4.23 -37.31
N ASN A 420 26.51 -4.35 -36.68
CA ASN A 420 26.08 -5.58 -36.03
C ASN A 420 25.41 -6.54 -37.02
N ILE A 421 26.13 -7.61 -37.38
CA ILE A 421 25.70 -8.65 -38.34
C ILE A 421 24.46 -9.42 -37.84
N LYS A 422 24.20 -9.43 -36.52
CA LYS A 422 23.04 -10.13 -35.93
C LYS A 422 21.72 -9.43 -36.27
N ILE A 423 21.76 -8.16 -36.65
CA ILE A 423 20.58 -7.35 -36.95
C ILE A 423 20.21 -7.48 -38.43
N PRO A 424 18.92 -7.68 -38.76
CA PRO A 424 18.50 -7.73 -40.15
C PRO A 424 18.89 -6.44 -40.92
N PRO A 425 19.49 -6.57 -42.11
CA PRO A 425 20.09 -5.44 -42.85
C PRO A 425 19.08 -4.35 -43.22
N LYS A 426 17.80 -4.73 -43.39
CA LYS A 426 16.70 -3.79 -43.63
C LYS A 426 16.53 -2.80 -42.47
N LEU A 427 16.60 -3.28 -41.22
CA LEU A 427 16.42 -2.46 -40.03
C LEU A 427 17.69 -1.63 -39.74
N ALA A 428 18.86 -2.18 -40.04
CA ALA A 428 20.12 -1.43 -39.97
C ALA A 428 20.14 -0.23 -40.94
N ALA A 429 19.58 -0.41 -42.15
CA ALA A 429 19.41 0.68 -43.10
C ALA A 429 18.42 1.75 -42.59
N GLU A 430 17.30 1.34 -41.96
CA GLU A 430 16.34 2.27 -41.36
C GLU A 430 16.98 3.13 -40.25
N ALA A 431 17.83 2.54 -39.40
CA ALA A 431 18.59 3.25 -38.37
C ALA A 431 19.55 4.31 -38.96
N LEU A 432 20.23 3.99 -40.07
CA LEU A 432 21.12 4.94 -40.74
C LEU A 432 20.35 6.08 -41.41
N VAL A 433 19.18 5.79 -41.98
CA VAL A 433 18.32 6.80 -42.59
C VAL A 433 17.80 7.78 -41.54
N SER A 434 17.36 7.31 -40.37
CA SER A 434 16.89 8.20 -39.29
C SER A 434 18.00 9.15 -38.81
N GLN A 435 19.25 8.66 -38.73
CA GLN A 435 20.41 9.49 -38.39
C GLN A 435 20.74 10.53 -39.47
N GLN A 436 20.68 10.17 -40.75
CA GLN A 436 20.88 11.12 -41.86
C GLN A 436 19.82 12.22 -41.85
N CYS A 437 18.56 11.89 -41.56
CA CYS A 437 17.49 12.88 -41.42
C CYS A 437 17.72 13.84 -40.26
N LYS A 438 18.15 13.36 -39.08
CA LYS A 438 18.51 14.22 -37.93
C LYS A 438 19.66 15.17 -38.24
N LEU A 439 20.68 14.70 -38.97
CA LEU A 439 21.81 15.54 -39.37
C LEU A 439 21.37 16.61 -40.37
N LYS A 440 20.50 16.27 -41.33
CA LYS A 440 19.96 17.23 -42.29
C LYS A 440 19.10 18.29 -41.63
N SER A 441 18.22 17.92 -40.69
CA SER A 441 17.38 18.91 -39.98
C SER A 441 18.21 19.88 -39.14
N LEU A 442 19.28 19.40 -38.50
CA LEU A 442 20.20 20.27 -37.76
C LEU A 442 20.97 21.24 -38.67
N LEU A 443 21.30 20.81 -39.90
CA LEU A 443 21.94 21.67 -40.90
C LEU A 443 20.96 22.72 -41.45
N GLU A 444 19.71 22.35 -41.72
CA GLU A 444 18.67 23.26 -42.22
C GLU A 444 18.24 24.30 -41.17
N ASP A 445 18.20 23.96 -39.87
CA ASP A 445 17.96 24.91 -38.76
C ASP A 445 19.09 25.95 -38.62
N THR A 446 20.26 25.73 -39.23
CA THR A 446 21.39 26.66 -39.19
C THR A 446 21.35 27.69 -40.34
N ASP A 447 20.54 27.45 -41.38
CA ASP A 447 20.54 28.21 -42.65
C ASP A 447 19.34 29.17 -42.83
N GLN A 448 18.54 29.44 -41.80
CA GLN A 448 17.45 30.44 -41.86
C GLN A 448 17.95 31.86 -41.52
N PRO A 449 17.92 32.85 -42.45
CA PRO A 449 18.02 34.26 -42.09
C PRO A 449 16.68 34.71 -41.50
N LYS A 450 16.69 35.19 -40.26
CA LYS A 450 15.53 35.79 -39.57
C LYS A 450 14.82 36.82 -40.46
N PRO A 451 13.51 36.69 -40.75
CA PRO A 451 12.69 37.84 -41.10
C PRO A 451 12.05 38.42 -39.83
N VAL A 452 11.99 39.75 -39.81
CA VAL A 452 11.38 40.57 -38.76
C VAL A 452 9.87 40.31 -38.68
N MET A 453 9.34 40.37 -37.45
CA MET A 453 7.93 40.29 -37.04
C MET A 453 6.92 40.85 -38.06
N ASP A 454 5.83 40.09 -38.29
CA ASP A 454 4.51 40.57 -37.86
C ASP A 454 3.49 39.45 -37.61
N SER A 455 2.48 39.81 -36.84
CA SER A 455 1.58 38.97 -36.05
C SER A 455 0.53 38.16 -36.84
N THR A 456 0.25 36.93 -36.41
CA THR A 456 -1.09 36.35 -36.07
C THR A 456 -1.06 34.83 -36.11
N CYS A 457 -1.53 34.21 -35.03
CA CYS A 457 -1.53 32.77 -34.79
C CYS A 457 -2.78 32.12 -35.39
N SER A 458 -2.63 31.11 -36.25
CA SER A 458 -3.68 30.10 -36.49
C SER A 458 -3.08 28.73 -36.80
N PHE A 459 -3.58 27.77 -36.03
CA PHE A 459 -3.37 26.32 -36.10
C PHE A 459 -3.81 25.76 -37.45
N VAL A 460 -2.94 25.01 -38.15
CA VAL A 460 -3.36 23.88 -39.02
C VAL A 460 -2.23 22.84 -39.10
N GLU A 461 -2.54 21.63 -38.68
CA GLU A 461 -1.76 20.39 -38.87
C GLU A 461 -1.45 20.17 -40.36
N ARG A 462 -0.23 19.71 -40.69
CA ARG A 462 0.06 19.28 -42.06
C ARG A 462 0.72 17.90 -42.06
N GLU A 463 -0.12 16.90 -42.32
CA GLU A 463 0.27 15.57 -42.79
C GLU A 463 1.12 15.68 -44.06
N CYS A 464 2.22 14.94 -44.12
CA CYS A 464 3.04 14.84 -45.32
C CYS A 464 2.63 13.59 -46.10
N THR A 465 1.78 13.77 -47.11
CA THR A 465 1.45 12.73 -48.09
C THR A 465 2.57 12.58 -49.11
N ARG A 466 2.97 11.32 -49.33
CA ARG A 466 3.90 10.86 -50.36
C ARG A 466 3.32 11.11 -51.75
N THR A 467 4.08 11.79 -52.61
CA THR A 467 3.89 11.67 -54.07
C THR A 467 5.25 11.51 -54.77
N LYS A 468 5.35 10.40 -55.50
CA LYS A 468 6.44 10.08 -56.42
C LYS A 468 6.41 11.08 -57.57
N ASN A 469 7.57 11.54 -58.03
CA ASN A 469 7.83 11.74 -59.45
C ASN A 469 9.34 11.66 -59.74
N LYS A 470 9.65 10.88 -60.77
CA LYS A 470 10.98 10.69 -61.35
C LYS A 470 11.21 11.81 -62.37
N THR A 471 12.32 12.52 -62.27
CA THR A 471 13.04 13.07 -63.42
C THR A 471 14.53 13.12 -63.07
N HIS A 472 15.35 12.56 -63.96
CA HIS A 472 16.80 12.63 -63.91
C HIS A 472 17.24 14.06 -64.19
N GLU A 473 17.83 14.73 -63.20
CA GLU A 473 18.71 15.88 -63.44
C GLU A 473 20.06 15.65 -62.79
N GLN A 474 21.07 15.66 -63.65
CA GLN A 474 22.48 15.48 -63.38
C GLN A 474 23.00 16.79 -62.76
N ILE A 475 23.12 16.84 -61.43
CA ILE A 475 23.67 18.00 -60.73
C ILE A 475 25.20 17.84 -60.63
N VAL A 476 25.89 18.62 -61.44
CA VAL A 476 27.34 18.80 -61.43
C VAL A 476 27.76 19.48 -60.11
N LEU A 477 28.59 18.80 -59.32
CA LEU A 477 29.21 19.33 -58.10
C LEU A 477 30.26 20.40 -58.48
N TYR A 478 29.94 21.68 -58.28
CA TYR A 478 30.98 22.68 -58.04
C TYR A 478 31.38 22.61 -56.56
N ALA A 479 32.57 22.06 -56.30
CA ALA A 479 33.22 22.13 -55.01
C ALA A 479 33.54 23.60 -54.67
N ARG A 480 32.60 24.30 -54.03
CA ARG A 480 32.88 25.58 -53.38
C ARG A 480 33.71 25.28 -52.14
N LYS A 481 35.00 25.60 -52.21
CA LYS A 481 35.95 25.54 -51.10
C LYS A 481 35.40 26.37 -49.92
N LEU A 482 34.76 25.71 -48.96
CA LEU A 482 34.28 26.32 -47.72
C LEU A 482 35.47 26.75 -46.87
N ASN A 483 35.52 28.03 -46.52
CA ASN A 483 36.54 28.61 -45.62
C ASN A 483 36.29 28.19 -44.15
N LEU A 484 36.32 26.89 -43.88
CA LEU A 484 36.23 26.30 -42.53
C LEU A 484 37.38 26.71 -41.59
N SER A 485 38.46 27.29 -42.15
CA SER A 485 39.63 27.71 -41.38
C SER A 485 39.38 28.99 -40.56
N ASP A 486 38.59 29.95 -41.05
CA ASP A 486 38.48 31.25 -40.37
C ASP A 486 37.49 31.25 -39.21
N GLU A 487 36.40 30.47 -39.31
CA GLU A 487 35.48 30.29 -38.18
C GLU A 487 36.10 29.46 -37.05
N ASN A 488 36.88 28.42 -37.39
CA ASN A 488 37.64 27.66 -36.39
C ASN A 488 38.70 28.52 -35.69
N LYS A 489 39.34 29.45 -36.39
CA LYS A 489 40.27 30.43 -35.78
C LYS A 489 39.54 31.37 -34.83
N LYS A 490 38.37 31.90 -35.21
CA LYS A 490 37.55 32.76 -34.35
C LYS A 490 37.04 32.02 -33.11
N LEU A 491 36.55 30.79 -33.27
CA LEU A 491 36.07 29.96 -32.16
C LEU A 491 37.20 29.63 -31.19
N LYS A 492 38.41 29.33 -31.69
CA LYS A 492 39.59 29.08 -30.87
C LYS A 492 40.01 30.29 -30.03
N VAL A 493 40.00 31.49 -30.62
CA VAL A 493 40.27 32.74 -29.88
C VAL A 493 39.19 33.00 -28.84
N HIS A 494 37.92 32.72 -29.14
CA HIS A 494 36.81 32.90 -28.19
C HIS A 494 36.89 31.92 -27.01
N LEU A 495 37.24 30.66 -27.27
CA LEU A 495 37.49 29.63 -26.24
C LEU A 495 38.65 30.01 -25.32
N GLN A 496 39.76 30.51 -25.88
CA GLN A 496 40.88 31.02 -25.09
C GLN A 496 40.49 32.22 -24.23
N GLY A 497 39.66 33.14 -24.76
CA GLY A 497 39.12 34.26 -23.99
C GLY A 497 38.14 33.84 -22.89
N MET A 498 37.36 32.77 -23.09
CA MET A 498 36.51 32.20 -22.03
C MET A 498 37.36 31.52 -20.94
N GLN A 499 38.38 30.76 -21.33
CA GLN A 499 39.30 30.12 -20.38
C GLN A 499 40.01 31.14 -19.49
N TRP A 500 40.46 32.27 -20.06
CA TRP A 500 41.09 33.34 -19.27
C TRP A 500 40.12 33.92 -18.24
N ARG A 501 38.87 34.21 -18.63
CA ARG A 501 37.84 34.74 -17.72
C ARG A 501 37.50 33.77 -16.59
N VAL A 502 37.46 32.45 -16.87
CA VAL A 502 37.23 31.43 -15.84
C VAL A 502 38.40 31.39 -14.85
N LEU A 503 39.64 31.46 -15.34
CA LEU A 503 40.83 31.46 -14.49
C LEU A 503 40.90 32.70 -13.60
N GLU A 504 40.45 33.85 -14.10
CA GLU A 504 40.32 35.08 -13.33
C GLU A 504 39.21 35.01 -12.28
N LEU A 505 38.06 34.43 -12.63
CA LEU A 505 36.98 34.16 -11.68
C LEU A 505 37.41 33.20 -10.57
N GLU A 506 38.14 32.13 -10.90
CA GLU A 506 38.70 31.21 -9.89
C GLU A 506 39.66 31.92 -8.94
N LYS A 507 40.47 32.87 -9.46
CA LYS A 507 41.37 33.69 -8.64
C LYS A 507 40.59 34.60 -7.69
N VAL A 508 39.48 35.18 -8.14
CA VAL A 508 38.57 35.98 -7.29
C VAL A 508 37.89 35.10 -6.23
N CYS A 509 37.37 33.93 -6.60
CA CYS A 509 36.77 32.97 -5.68
C CYS A 509 37.77 32.50 -4.60
N LYS A 510 39.03 32.23 -4.97
CA LYS A 510 40.09 31.89 -4.01
C LYS A 510 40.39 33.02 -3.03
N LYS A 511 40.43 34.28 -3.51
CA LYS A 511 40.60 35.46 -2.63
C LYS A 511 39.42 35.61 -1.66
N MET A 512 38.20 35.46 -2.17
CA MET A 512 36.99 35.52 -1.35
C MET A 512 36.97 34.42 -0.29
N HIS A 513 37.33 33.18 -0.65
CA HIS A 513 37.42 32.06 0.28
C HIS A 513 38.47 32.29 1.37
N THR A 514 39.62 32.88 1.00
CA THR A 514 40.69 33.25 1.96
C THR A 514 40.25 34.37 2.91
N GLN A 515 39.48 35.36 2.43
CA GLN A 515 38.91 36.40 3.28
C GLN A 515 37.84 35.83 4.23
N MET A 516 36.97 34.96 3.73
CA MET A 516 35.92 34.32 4.51
C MET A 516 36.49 33.43 5.62
N THR A 517 37.55 32.66 5.34
CA THR A 517 38.27 31.88 6.36
C THR A 517 39.02 32.75 7.37
N LYS A 518 39.55 33.92 6.99
CA LYS A 518 40.11 34.90 7.95
C LYS A 518 39.03 35.47 8.88
N MET A 519 37.84 35.77 8.37
CA MET A 519 36.73 36.25 9.22
C MET A 519 36.19 35.17 10.16
N MET A 520 36.25 33.90 9.76
CA MET A 520 35.86 32.79 10.64
C MET A 520 36.88 32.57 11.76
N LYS A 521 38.18 32.79 11.50
CA LYS A 521 39.24 32.68 12.52
C LYS A 521 39.27 33.82 13.53
N SER A 522 38.69 34.99 13.24
CA SER A 522 38.54 36.08 14.22
C SER A 522 37.32 35.94 15.14
N ARG A 523 36.51 34.87 14.98
CA ARG A 523 35.29 34.60 15.77
C ARG A 523 35.35 33.31 16.60
N LEU A 524 36.50 32.99 17.22
CA LEU A 524 36.55 32.01 18.31
C LEU A 524 37.22 32.61 19.58
N PRO A 525 36.71 32.31 20.78
CA PRO A 525 37.08 33.00 22.02
C PRO A 525 38.38 32.43 22.63
N ASN A 526 39.30 33.31 23.02
CA ASN A 526 40.52 32.92 23.74
C ASN A 526 40.33 33.05 25.26
N ASN A 527 40.63 31.94 25.94
CA ASN A 527 41.22 31.77 27.27
C ASN A 527 40.58 32.42 28.52
N THR A 528 40.00 31.50 29.31
CA THR A 528 39.85 31.46 30.77
C THR A 528 41.13 31.73 31.55
N THR A 529 41.07 32.62 32.56
CA THR A 529 41.74 32.54 33.91
C THR A 529 40.91 33.39 34.92
N PRO A 530 41.10 33.32 36.26
CA PRO A 530 40.19 32.58 37.14
C PRO A 530 39.40 33.45 38.14
N LYS A 531 38.28 32.88 38.61
CA LYS A 531 37.54 33.09 39.88
C LYS A 531 37.83 34.36 40.70
N SER A 532 36.79 35.19 40.87
CA SER A 532 36.60 36.05 42.06
C SER A 532 35.25 35.73 42.72
N ILE A 533 35.30 35.50 44.03
CA ILE A 533 34.16 35.23 44.93
C ILE A 533 33.56 36.58 45.38
N PRO A 534 32.24 36.74 45.56
CA PRO A 534 31.69 37.91 46.24
C PRO A 534 31.76 37.77 47.77
N ARG A 535 32.21 38.82 48.44
CA ARG A 535 32.23 38.97 49.91
C ARG A 535 30.82 39.26 50.44
N LEU A 536 30.49 38.64 51.57
CA LEU A 536 29.41 39.04 52.48
C LEU A 536 29.77 40.35 53.17
N CYS A 537 28.83 41.29 53.17
CA CYS A 537 28.78 42.38 54.14
C CYS A 537 27.70 42.04 55.18
N SER A 538 28.07 42.29 56.44
CA SER A 538 27.28 42.24 57.67
C SER A 538 25.93 42.95 57.58
#